data_AF-A0A7S2D9K6-F1
#
_entry.id   AF-A0A7S2D9K6-F1
#
_cell.length_a   1.000
_cell.length_b   1.000
_cell.length_c   1.000
_cell.angle_alpha   90.00
_cell.angle_beta   90.00
_cell.angle_gamma   90.00
#
_symmetry.space_group_name_H-M   'P 1'
#
loop_
_entity.id
_entity.type
_entity.pdbx_description
1 polymer ?
#
loop_
_entity_poly.entity_id
_entity_poly.type
_entity_poly.pdbx_seq_one_letter_code
_entity_poly.pdbx_strand_id
1 'polypeptide(L)'
;MAAAMSYASHMKGNKNPLDEVVKYADYTKLQKPLPSPPPGFRWERDISSGEWVLIPPDEEECGSAGAETTIEGEVVSPDFIEHVIMPEDTLVGICLRYKASKAVLRRHNDFFGEQFRLCRTLRIPVNDKNIVDLRPQAMTKEVKMQITMNRTGLADVEAKIYLDDHNWDVATAVRHAKEDLDWEAEQGFTASKPSPPKKGVPASIATEVAIGVPVEMRSIRAVPLGKAALATGV
;
A
#
# COMPACT_ATOMS: atom_id res chain seq x y z
N MET A 1 -44.62 33.79 64.68
CA MET A 1 -43.30 33.76 65.35
C MET A 1 -42.99 32.31 65.71
N ALA A 2 -41.75 31.88 65.44
CA ALA A 2 -41.12 30.60 65.83
C ALA A 2 -41.66 29.33 65.15
N ALA A 3 -40.87 28.34 64.70
CA ALA A 3 -39.43 28.16 64.64
C ALA A 3 -39.14 27.12 63.53
N ALA A 4 -38.20 27.42 62.62
CA ALA A 4 -37.69 26.45 61.65
C ALA A 4 -36.53 25.68 62.29
N MET A 5 -36.78 24.43 62.69
CA MET A 5 -35.73 23.55 63.24
C MET A 5 -34.89 22.94 62.11
N SER A 6 -33.62 23.34 62.14
CA SER A 6 -32.49 22.82 61.37
C SER A 6 -32.28 21.33 61.61
N TYR A 7 -32.32 20.53 60.54
CA TYR A 7 -31.93 19.12 60.54
C TYR A 7 -30.66 18.95 59.68
N ALA A 8 -29.51 19.19 60.29
CA ALA A 8 -28.19 18.83 59.74
C ALA A 8 -27.76 17.46 60.29
N SER A 9 -28.21 16.37 59.67
CA SER A 9 -27.76 15.01 59.99
C SER A 9 -26.42 14.70 59.32
N HIS A 10 -25.35 14.99 60.05
CA HIS A 10 -24.23 14.10 60.38
C HIS A 10 -24.09 12.78 59.56
N MET A 11 -23.59 12.87 58.32
CA MET A 11 -23.06 11.71 57.57
C MET A 11 -21.62 11.43 58.04
N LYS A 12 -21.45 10.51 58.99
CA LYS A 12 -20.13 9.98 59.37
C LYS A 12 -19.62 9.08 58.24
N GLY A 13 -18.52 9.49 57.60
CA GLY A 13 -17.83 8.74 56.55
C GLY A 13 -17.37 7.37 57.06
N ASN A 14 -17.94 6.32 56.47
CA ASN A 14 -17.57 4.93 56.71
C ASN A 14 -16.24 4.67 55.99
N LYS A 15 -15.12 4.65 56.72
CA LYS A 15 -13.82 4.27 56.14
C LYS A 15 -13.84 2.76 55.91
N ASN A 16 -13.76 2.33 54.66
CA ASN A 16 -13.68 0.92 54.29
C ASN A 16 -12.41 0.30 54.91
N PRO A 17 -12.52 -0.78 55.70
CA PRO A 17 -11.37 -1.46 56.31
C PRO A 17 -10.53 -2.29 55.31
N LEU A 18 -10.70 -2.07 54.00
CA LEU A 18 -9.96 -2.76 52.93
C LEU A 18 -8.82 -1.91 52.35
N ASP A 19 -8.58 -0.69 52.85
CA ASP A 19 -7.38 0.10 52.54
C ASP A 19 -6.14 -0.39 53.32
N GLU A 20 -6.04 -1.70 53.56
CA GLU A 20 -4.78 -2.31 53.97
C GLU A 20 -3.89 -2.34 52.73
N VAL A 21 -3.02 -1.33 52.64
CA VAL A 21 -2.11 -1.07 51.51
C VAL A 21 -1.24 -2.32 51.28
N VAL A 22 -1.69 -3.17 50.36
CA VAL A 22 -0.86 -4.22 49.77
C VAL A 22 0.31 -3.51 49.10
N LYS A 23 1.48 -3.58 49.72
CA LYS A 23 2.74 -3.09 49.14
C LYS A 23 3.09 -3.99 47.96
N TYR A 24 2.57 -3.65 46.78
CA TYR A 24 3.02 -4.26 45.54
C TYR A 24 4.50 -3.93 45.35
N ALA A 25 5.29 -4.94 44.98
CA ALA A 25 6.69 -4.74 44.62
C ALA A 25 6.76 -3.72 43.47
N ASP A 26 7.55 -2.67 43.67
CA ASP A 26 7.72 -1.60 42.71
C ASP A 26 8.67 -2.06 41.59
N TYR A 27 8.09 -2.56 40.50
CA TYR A 27 8.82 -3.02 39.31
C TYR A 27 9.17 -1.90 38.33
N THR A 28 8.92 -0.63 38.66
CA THR A 28 9.30 0.50 37.79
C THR A 28 10.80 0.54 37.51
N LYS A 29 11.63 -0.07 38.38
CA LYS A 29 13.08 -0.19 38.21
C LYS A 29 13.52 -1.25 37.19
N LEU A 30 12.62 -2.15 36.76
CA LEU A 30 12.91 -3.19 35.76
C LEU A 30 12.76 -2.71 34.31
N GLN A 31 12.21 -1.51 34.07
CA GLN A 31 12.02 -0.97 32.72
C GLN A 31 13.24 -0.25 32.15
N LYS A 32 14.43 -0.42 32.74
CA LYS A 32 15.65 0.13 32.14
C LYS A 32 15.95 -0.66 30.86
N PRO A 33 16.08 -0.01 29.69
CA PRO A 33 16.47 -0.71 28.46
C PRO A 33 17.81 -1.41 28.69
N LEU A 34 18.00 -2.56 28.03
CA LEU A 34 19.27 -3.27 28.06
C LEU A 34 20.40 -2.32 27.60
N PRO A 35 21.61 -2.44 28.18
CA PRO A 35 22.75 -1.69 27.69
C PRO A 35 23.01 -2.02 26.22
N SER A 36 23.43 -1.03 25.44
CA SER A 36 23.82 -1.22 24.04
C SER A 36 24.89 -2.32 23.96
N PRO A 37 24.78 -3.25 22.98
CA PRO A 37 25.76 -4.31 22.84
C PRO A 37 27.14 -3.73 22.45
N PRO A 38 28.24 -4.44 22.76
CA PRO A 38 29.56 -4.09 22.26
C PRO A 38 29.60 -4.02 20.72
N PRO A 39 30.49 -3.22 20.11
CA PRO A 39 30.59 -3.12 18.65
C PRO A 39 30.78 -4.49 17.99
N GLY A 40 29.95 -4.80 16.99
CA GLY A 40 29.95 -6.08 16.27
C GLY A 40 29.04 -7.15 16.87
N PHE A 41 28.58 -7.00 18.10
CA PHE A 41 27.69 -7.98 18.74
C PHE A 41 26.22 -7.54 18.63
N ARG A 42 25.30 -8.52 18.66
CA ARG A 42 23.87 -8.26 18.80
C ARG A 42 23.26 -9.08 19.93
N TRP A 43 22.24 -8.52 20.57
CA TRP A 43 21.40 -9.25 21.52
C TRP A 43 20.33 -10.02 20.76
N GLU A 44 20.26 -11.33 20.96
CA GLU A 44 19.18 -12.18 20.45
C GLU A 44 18.49 -12.88 21.62
N ARG A 45 17.16 -12.89 21.61
CA ARG A 45 16.38 -13.53 22.67
C ARG A 45 16.08 -14.96 22.26
N ASP A 46 16.63 -15.93 22.99
CA ASP A 46 16.32 -17.34 22.78
C ASP A 46 14.86 -17.58 23.21
N ILE A 47 14.05 -18.09 22.29
CA ILE A 47 12.60 -18.28 22.47
C ILE A 47 12.32 -19.43 23.44
N SER A 48 13.22 -20.41 23.51
CA SER A 48 13.04 -21.61 24.31
C SER A 48 13.30 -21.38 25.81
N SER A 49 14.34 -20.62 26.13
CA SER A 49 14.72 -20.25 27.50
C SER A 49 14.14 -18.90 27.95
N GLY A 50 13.85 -18.02 27.00
CA GLY A 50 13.46 -16.64 27.26
C GLY A 50 14.63 -15.73 27.67
N GLU A 51 15.86 -16.25 27.69
CA GLU A 51 17.08 -15.53 28.05
C GLU A 51 17.65 -14.73 26.86
N TRP A 52 18.37 -13.66 27.16
CA TRP A 52 19.07 -12.86 26.16
C TRP A 52 20.50 -13.38 25.99
N VAL A 53 20.85 -13.80 24.77
CA VAL A 53 22.17 -14.32 24.42
C VAL A 53 22.90 -13.30 23.55
N LEU A 54 24.20 -13.13 23.78
CA LEU A 54 25.05 -12.26 22.98
C LEU A 54 25.60 -13.08 21.81
N ILE A 55 25.23 -12.70 20.57
CA ILE A 55 25.70 -13.39 19.37
C ILE A 55 26.90 -12.62 18.80
N PRO A 56 28.05 -13.29 18.58
CA PRO A 56 29.20 -12.67 17.93
C PRO A 56 28.83 -12.21 16.51
N PRO A 57 29.51 -11.19 15.97
CA PRO A 57 29.38 -10.88 14.56
C PRO A 57 29.68 -12.16 13.79
N ASP A 58 28.73 -12.60 12.97
CA ASP A 58 28.93 -13.72 12.08
C ASP A 58 30.24 -13.44 11.33
N GLU A 59 31.25 -14.31 11.49
CA GLU A 59 32.46 -14.28 10.68
C GLU A 59 32.03 -14.67 9.26
N GLU A 60 31.35 -13.76 8.57
CA GLU A 60 30.97 -13.94 7.19
C GLU A 60 32.27 -13.94 6.38
N GLU A 61 32.69 -15.15 6.06
CA GLU A 61 33.65 -15.45 5.02
C GLU A 61 33.31 -14.61 3.77
N CYS A 62 34.27 -13.77 3.38
CA CYS A 62 34.27 -13.08 2.10
C CYS A 62 34.40 -14.13 0.98
N GLY A 63 33.27 -14.58 0.41
CA GLY A 63 33.28 -15.68 -0.57
C GLY A 63 32.01 -15.86 -1.38
N SER A 64 31.95 -15.18 -2.53
CA SER A 64 31.29 -15.55 -3.80
C SER A 64 29.83 -16.07 -3.85
N ALA A 65 29.03 -15.31 -4.62
CA ALA A 65 28.17 -15.76 -5.71
C ALA A 65 27.35 -17.07 -5.55
N GLY A 66 26.03 -16.91 -5.48
CA GLY A 66 25.07 -17.83 -6.10
C GLY A 66 24.69 -19.05 -5.27
N ALA A 67 23.97 -18.85 -4.18
CA ALA A 67 23.18 -19.90 -3.55
C ALA A 67 21.68 -19.62 -3.77
N GLU A 68 21.14 -20.25 -4.81
CA GLU A 68 19.71 -20.49 -4.98
C GLU A 68 19.28 -21.47 -3.89
N THR A 69 18.80 -20.93 -2.77
CA THR A 69 18.34 -21.73 -1.65
C THR A 69 17.04 -22.44 -2.03
N THR A 70 17.17 -23.67 -2.51
CA THR A 70 16.09 -24.66 -2.55
C THR A 70 15.82 -25.09 -1.11
N ILE A 71 15.05 -24.29 -0.37
CA ILE A 71 14.46 -24.70 0.89
C ILE A 71 13.24 -25.55 0.52
N GLU A 72 13.23 -26.83 0.89
CA GLU A 72 12.01 -27.65 1.00
C GLU A 72 11.15 -27.09 2.16
N GLY A 73 10.70 -25.85 1.97
CA GLY A 73 9.91 -25.09 2.91
C GLY A 73 8.45 -25.42 2.65
N GLU A 74 7.79 -25.88 3.69
CA GLU A 74 6.35 -25.75 3.87
C GLU A 74 5.89 -24.44 3.18
N VAL A 75 5.14 -24.58 2.09
CA VAL A 75 4.67 -23.45 1.29
C VAL A 75 3.65 -22.71 2.16
N VAL A 76 4.16 -21.83 3.03
CA VAL A 76 3.35 -20.94 3.85
C VAL A 76 2.61 -20.07 2.84
N SER A 77 1.34 -20.39 2.63
CA SER A 77 0.50 -19.61 1.75
C SER A 77 0.43 -18.20 2.31
N PRO A 78 0.75 -17.17 1.52
CA PRO A 78 0.82 -15.81 2.04
C PRO A 78 -0.55 -15.39 2.57
N ASP A 79 -0.58 -14.77 3.75
CA ASP A 79 -1.81 -14.25 4.37
C ASP A 79 -2.54 -13.22 3.49
N PHE A 80 -1.83 -12.64 2.52
CA PHE A 80 -2.33 -11.60 1.62
C PHE A 80 -1.93 -11.86 0.17
N ILE A 81 -2.86 -11.54 -0.73
CA ILE A 81 -2.61 -11.44 -2.16
C ILE A 81 -2.51 -9.96 -2.53
N GLU A 82 -1.48 -9.60 -3.27
CA GLU A 82 -1.32 -8.26 -3.82
C GLU A 82 -2.06 -8.14 -5.16
N HIS A 83 -2.85 -7.07 -5.29
CA HIS A 83 -3.54 -6.72 -6.51
C HIS A 83 -3.17 -5.29 -6.92
N VAL A 84 -2.60 -5.14 -8.11
CA VAL A 84 -2.21 -3.86 -8.68
C VAL A 84 -3.45 -3.26 -9.34
N ILE A 85 -3.83 -2.07 -8.90
CA ILE A 85 -5.04 -1.42 -9.40
C ILE A 85 -4.78 -0.89 -10.81
N MET A 86 -5.59 -1.35 -11.76
CA MET A 86 -5.60 -0.85 -13.14
C MET A 86 -6.69 0.21 -13.33
N PRO A 87 -6.60 1.09 -14.35
CA PRO A 87 -7.62 2.10 -14.63
C PRO A 87 -9.02 1.53 -14.88
N GLU A 88 -9.08 0.34 -15.48
CA GLU A 88 -10.30 -0.40 -15.79
C GLU A 88 -10.91 -1.12 -14.58
N ASP A 89 -10.16 -1.22 -13.47
CA ASP A 89 -10.64 -1.92 -12.30
C ASP A 89 -11.75 -1.14 -11.60
N THR A 90 -12.71 -1.90 -11.08
CA THR A 90 -13.78 -1.39 -10.24
C THR A 90 -13.73 -2.09 -8.90
N LEU A 91 -13.99 -1.36 -7.81
CA LEU A 91 -14.01 -1.95 -6.47
C LEU A 91 -14.98 -3.15 -6.38
N VAL A 92 -16.11 -3.09 -7.10
CA VAL A 92 -17.07 -4.19 -7.20
C VAL A 92 -16.46 -5.39 -7.93
N GLY A 93 -15.81 -5.17 -9.07
CA GLY A 93 -15.12 -6.23 -9.82
C GLY A 93 -14.03 -6.91 -9.01
N ILE A 94 -13.24 -6.15 -8.26
CA ILE A 94 -12.21 -6.68 -7.34
C ILE A 94 -12.88 -7.51 -6.24
N CYS A 95 -13.92 -6.99 -5.59
CA CYS A 95 -14.64 -7.73 -4.55
C CYS A 95 -15.20 -9.08 -5.07
N LEU A 96 -15.75 -9.10 -6.29
CA LEU A 96 -16.27 -10.32 -6.91
C LEU A 96 -15.15 -11.30 -7.28
N ARG A 97 -14.06 -10.81 -7.89
CA ARG A 97 -12.92 -11.63 -8.30
C ARG A 97 -12.28 -12.37 -7.12
N TYR A 98 -12.10 -11.68 -6.00
CA TYR A 98 -11.41 -12.22 -4.82
C TYR A 98 -12.37 -12.67 -3.70
N LYS A 99 -13.69 -12.65 -3.96
CA LYS A 99 -14.75 -12.95 -2.98
C LYS A 99 -14.56 -12.20 -1.65
N ALA A 100 -14.04 -10.97 -1.70
CA ALA A 100 -13.76 -10.14 -0.53
C ALA A 100 -14.85 -9.07 -0.35
N SER A 101 -15.18 -8.74 0.89
CA SER A 101 -16.15 -7.67 1.16
C SER A 101 -15.48 -6.29 1.10
N LYS A 102 -16.23 -5.27 0.66
CA LYS A 102 -15.75 -3.87 0.62
C LYS A 102 -15.26 -3.40 1.99
N ALA A 103 -15.94 -3.79 3.07
CA ALA A 103 -15.56 -3.42 4.44
C ALA A 103 -14.20 -4.01 4.85
N VAL A 104 -13.94 -5.26 4.47
CA VAL A 104 -12.65 -5.93 4.70
C VAL A 104 -11.54 -5.24 3.91
N LEU A 105 -11.73 -4.99 2.61
CA LEU A 105 -10.73 -4.31 1.80
C LEU A 105 -10.38 -2.91 2.33
N ARG A 106 -11.38 -2.14 2.77
CA ARG A 106 -11.16 -0.81 3.38
C ARG A 106 -10.35 -0.91 4.66
N ARG A 107 -10.66 -1.87 5.54
CA ARG A 107 -9.95 -2.06 6.82
C ARG A 107 -8.48 -2.45 6.64
N HIS A 108 -8.15 -3.18 5.57
CA HIS A 108 -6.79 -3.64 5.33
C HIS A 108 -5.92 -2.67 4.52
N ASN A 109 -6.52 -1.68 3.85
CA ASN A 109 -5.83 -0.75 2.94
C ASN A 109 -6.06 0.72 3.30
N ASP A 110 -6.71 1.00 4.44
CA ASP A 110 -6.92 2.33 5.02
C ASP A 110 -7.53 3.37 4.06
N PHE A 111 -8.42 2.96 3.16
CA PHE A 111 -9.14 3.87 2.27
C PHE A 111 -10.62 4.00 2.61
N PHE A 112 -11.21 5.15 2.27
CA PHE A 112 -12.61 5.47 2.53
C PHE A 112 -13.39 5.69 1.23
N GLY A 113 -14.70 5.39 1.26
CA GLY A 113 -15.60 5.61 0.11
C GLY A 113 -15.19 4.84 -1.15
N GLU A 114 -14.98 5.59 -2.24
CA GLU A 114 -14.56 5.11 -3.57
C GLU A 114 -13.11 5.49 -3.91
N GLN A 115 -12.33 5.96 -2.93
CA GLN A 115 -10.97 6.44 -3.13
C GLN A 115 -9.92 5.31 -3.32
N PHE A 116 -10.35 4.08 -3.63
CA PHE A 116 -9.44 2.94 -3.82
C PHE A 116 -8.44 3.19 -4.95
N ARG A 117 -8.78 4.04 -5.92
CA ARG A 117 -7.89 4.45 -7.04
C ARG A 117 -6.65 5.22 -6.58
N LEU A 118 -6.63 5.75 -5.36
CA LEU A 118 -5.44 6.38 -4.79
C LEU A 118 -4.43 5.35 -4.26
N CYS A 119 -4.89 4.13 -3.99
CA CYS A 119 -4.00 3.03 -3.63
C CYS A 119 -3.27 2.56 -4.90
N ARG A 120 -1.95 2.37 -4.79
CA ARG A 120 -1.15 1.81 -5.89
C ARG A 120 -1.35 0.30 -6.01
N THR A 121 -1.39 -0.36 -4.86
CA THR A 121 -1.58 -1.81 -4.73
C THR A 121 -2.55 -2.05 -3.57
N LEU A 122 -3.46 -3.01 -3.75
CA LEU A 122 -4.37 -3.48 -2.70
C LEU A 122 -3.86 -4.79 -2.11
N ARG A 123 -3.84 -4.85 -0.78
CA ARG A 123 -3.63 -6.06 0.01
C ARG A 123 -4.98 -6.74 0.25
N ILE A 124 -5.14 -7.93 -0.30
CA ILE A 124 -6.36 -8.71 -0.22
C ILE A 124 -6.13 -9.87 0.76
N PRO A 125 -6.81 -9.90 1.91
CA PRO A 125 -6.63 -10.99 2.86
C PRO A 125 -7.15 -12.31 2.28
N VAL A 126 -6.37 -13.36 2.46
CA VAL A 126 -6.77 -14.73 2.14
C VAL A 126 -7.62 -15.24 3.30
N ASN A 127 -8.87 -15.61 3.01
CA ASN A 127 -9.76 -16.24 3.98
C ASN A 127 -10.01 -17.69 3.56
N ASP A 128 -10.22 -18.61 4.51
CA ASP A 128 -10.50 -20.03 4.25
C ASP A 128 -11.61 -20.26 3.23
N LYS A 129 -12.62 -19.37 3.21
CA LYS A 129 -13.74 -19.41 2.27
C LYS A 129 -13.34 -19.15 0.81
N ASN A 130 -12.21 -18.51 0.59
CA ASN A 130 -11.77 -18.02 -0.71
C ASN A 130 -10.54 -18.77 -1.25
N ILE A 131 -9.81 -19.53 -0.41
CA ILE A 131 -8.53 -20.17 -0.77
C ILE A 131 -8.59 -20.90 -2.11
N VAL A 132 -9.67 -21.65 -2.37
CA VAL A 132 -9.78 -22.53 -3.56
C VAL A 132 -9.85 -21.76 -4.87
N ASP A 133 -10.41 -20.54 -4.88
CA ASP A 133 -10.68 -19.78 -6.12
C ASP A 133 -9.83 -18.52 -6.26
N LEU A 134 -8.88 -18.28 -5.35
CA LEU A 134 -8.05 -17.09 -5.38
C LEU A 134 -7.00 -17.22 -6.47
N ARG A 135 -7.31 -16.68 -7.65
CA ARG A 135 -6.35 -16.53 -8.73
C ARG A 135 -5.59 -15.21 -8.57
N PRO A 136 -4.25 -15.23 -8.44
CA PRO A 136 -3.44 -14.02 -8.52
C PRO A 136 -3.69 -13.26 -9.81
N GLN A 137 -3.49 -11.93 -9.77
CA GLN A 137 -3.58 -11.12 -10.98
C GLN A 137 -2.55 -11.61 -12.00
N ALA A 138 -2.97 -11.77 -13.26
CA ALA A 138 -2.06 -12.17 -14.32
C ALA A 138 -1.02 -11.06 -14.55
N MET A 139 0.25 -11.43 -14.68
CA MET A 139 1.37 -10.50 -14.91
C MET A 139 1.46 -10.12 -16.40
N THR A 140 0.43 -9.44 -16.90
CA THR A 140 0.44 -8.88 -18.26
C THR A 140 1.44 -7.71 -18.36
N LYS A 141 1.78 -7.31 -19.59
CA LYS A 141 2.70 -6.19 -19.82
C LYS A 141 2.21 -4.91 -19.14
N GLU A 142 0.92 -4.63 -19.24
CA GLU A 142 0.28 -3.45 -18.65
C GLU A 142 0.36 -3.47 -17.12
N VAL A 143 0.14 -4.64 -16.50
CA VAL A 143 0.27 -4.81 -15.04
C VAL A 143 1.72 -4.60 -14.61
N LYS A 144 2.68 -5.19 -15.34
CA LYS A 144 4.11 -5.00 -15.07
C LYS A 144 4.52 -3.54 -15.15
N MET A 145 4.07 -2.83 -16.20
CA MET A 145 4.27 -1.39 -16.37
C MET A 145 3.71 -0.60 -15.19
N GLN A 146 2.48 -0.88 -14.78
CA GLN A 146 1.85 -0.23 -13.63
C GLN A 146 2.61 -0.51 -12.32
N ILE A 147 3.12 -1.72 -12.11
CA ILE A 147 3.96 -2.04 -10.94
C ILE A 147 5.23 -1.19 -10.94
N THR A 148 5.92 -1.11 -12.08
CA THR A 148 7.15 -0.31 -12.21
C THR A 148 6.88 1.16 -11.92
N MET A 149 5.83 1.74 -12.51
CA MET A 149 5.41 3.13 -12.23
C MET A 149 5.09 3.34 -10.75
N ASN A 150 4.35 2.40 -10.13
CA ASN A 150 3.97 2.49 -8.73
C ASN A 150 5.17 2.41 -7.78
N ARG A 151 6.23 1.68 -8.14
CA ARG A 151 7.43 1.49 -7.30
C ARG A 151 8.49 2.58 -7.48
N THR A 152 8.58 3.16 -8.66
CA THR A 152 9.62 4.14 -9.02
C THR A 152 9.10 5.58 -9.05
N GLY A 153 7.82 5.77 -9.36
CA GLY A 153 7.23 7.10 -9.58
C GLY A 153 7.51 7.69 -10.97
N LEU A 154 8.09 6.91 -11.89
CA LEU A 154 8.39 7.31 -13.26
C LEU A 154 7.13 7.51 -14.11
N ALA A 155 7.29 8.24 -15.22
CA ALA A 155 6.26 8.35 -16.26
C ALA A 155 6.07 7.01 -16.99
N ASP A 156 4.96 6.89 -17.74
CA ASP A 156 4.60 5.71 -18.51
C ASP A 156 5.65 5.35 -19.57
N VAL A 157 6.14 6.35 -20.30
CA VAL A 157 7.15 6.16 -21.36
C VAL A 157 8.47 5.66 -20.77
N GLU A 158 8.92 6.25 -19.66
CA GLU A 158 10.17 5.87 -19.00
C GLU A 158 10.09 4.46 -18.41
N ALA A 159 9.01 4.17 -17.68
CA ALA A 159 8.79 2.84 -17.11
C ALA A 159 8.79 1.74 -18.18
N LYS A 160 8.27 2.04 -19.38
CA LYS A 160 8.31 1.13 -20.52
C LYS A 160 9.73 0.89 -21.03
N ILE A 161 10.55 1.93 -21.15
CA ILE A 161 11.95 1.81 -21.61
C ILE A 161 12.72 0.86 -20.68
N TYR A 162 12.66 1.08 -19.36
CA TYR A 162 13.32 0.20 -18.40
C TYR A 162 12.83 -1.25 -18.49
N LEU A 163 11.53 -1.46 -18.76
CA LEU A 163 11.00 -2.81 -18.93
C LEU A 163 11.45 -3.48 -20.23
N ASP A 164 11.48 -2.73 -21.34
CA ASP A 164 11.93 -3.26 -22.64
C ASP A 164 13.42 -3.66 -22.59
N ASP A 165 14.27 -2.87 -21.93
CA ASP A 165 15.70 -3.16 -21.79
C ASP A 165 16.00 -4.41 -20.93
N HIS A 166 15.08 -4.76 -20.02
CA HIS A 166 15.25 -5.85 -19.06
C HIS A 166 14.29 -7.03 -19.32
N ASN A 167 13.92 -7.27 -20.58
CA ASN A 167 13.06 -8.39 -20.99
C ASN A 167 11.74 -8.48 -20.20
N TRP A 168 11.18 -7.33 -19.82
CA TRP A 168 9.98 -7.21 -19.00
C TRP A 168 10.10 -7.88 -17.62
N ASP A 169 11.31 -7.94 -17.04
CA ASP A 169 11.51 -8.29 -15.63
C ASP A 169 11.34 -7.06 -14.72
N VAL A 170 10.30 -7.08 -13.90
CA VAL A 170 9.91 -5.94 -13.05
C VAL A 170 10.93 -5.69 -11.95
N ALA A 171 11.52 -6.74 -11.38
CA ALA A 171 12.45 -6.60 -10.27
C ALA A 171 13.74 -5.90 -10.72
N THR A 172 14.33 -6.39 -11.82
CA THR A 172 15.54 -5.79 -12.40
C THR A 172 15.27 -4.38 -12.92
N ALA A 173 14.17 -4.17 -13.67
CA ALA A 173 13.82 -2.83 -14.18
C ALA A 173 13.64 -1.79 -13.06
N VAL A 174 12.94 -2.14 -11.97
CA VAL A 174 12.76 -1.23 -10.82
C VAL A 174 14.07 -0.95 -10.10
N ARG A 175 14.99 -1.93 -10.01
CA ARG A 175 16.31 -1.73 -9.40
C ARG A 175 17.11 -0.71 -10.20
N HIS A 176 17.28 -0.92 -11.51
CA HIS A 176 18.03 -0.01 -12.38
C HIS A 176 17.42 1.40 -12.42
N ALA A 177 16.09 1.49 -12.50
CA ALA A 177 15.39 2.78 -12.44
C ALA A 177 15.66 3.55 -11.13
N LYS A 178 15.81 2.86 -10.01
CA LYS A 178 16.15 3.50 -8.73
C LYS A 178 17.61 3.91 -8.67
N GLU A 179 18.52 3.08 -9.16
CA GLU A 179 19.96 3.40 -9.24
C GLU A 179 20.18 4.70 -10.05
N ASP A 180 19.47 4.85 -11.18
CA ASP A 180 19.53 6.06 -11.99
C ASP A 180 18.94 7.28 -11.27
N LEU A 181 17.78 7.14 -10.61
CA LEU A 181 17.16 8.22 -9.83
C LEU A 181 18.03 8.66 -8.64
N ASP A 182 18.67 7.72 -7.96
CA ASP A 182 19.58 7.99 -6.84
C ASP A 182 20.84 8.71 -7.35
N TRP A 183 21.40 8.28 -8.49
CA TRP A 183 22.52 8.96 -9.14
C TRP A 183 22.16 10.39 -9.57
N GLU A 184 20.99 10.63 -10.15
CA GLU A 184 20.51 11.97 -10.51
C GLU A 184 20.37 12.89 -9.28
N ALA A 185 19.89 12.33 -8.17
CA ALA A 185 19.75 13.06 -6.91
C ALA A 185 21.12 13.48 -6.34
N GLU A 186 22.14 12.63 -6.46
CA GLU A 186 23.52 12.94 -6.03
C GLU A 186 24.19 14.02 -6.87
N GLN A 187 23.92 14.06 -8.18
CA GLN A 187 24.47 15.10 -9.07
C GLN A 187 23.87 16.49 -8.84
N GLY A 188 22.95 16.63 -7.88
CA GLY A 188 22.28 17.89 -7.61
C GLY A 188 21.33 18.30 -8.73
N PHE A 189 21.03 17.39 -9.65
CA PHE A 189 19.95 17.55 -10.62
C PHE A 189 18.62 17.29 -9.91
N THR A 190 18.36 18.02 -8.83
CA THR A 190 17.00 18.07 -8.29
C THR A 190 16.18 18.70 -9.38
N ALA A 191 15.44 17.88 -10.14
CA ALA A 191 14.51 18.34 -11.16
C ALA A 191 13.72 19.47 -10.51
N SER A 192 14.00 20.71 -10.93
CA SER A 192 13.35 21.87 -10.34
C SER A 192 11.87 21.60 -10.53
N LYS A 193 11.17 21.25 -9.43
CA LYS A 193 9.75 20.89 -9.49
C LYS A 193 9.10 21.95 -10.35
N PRO A 194 8.39 21.59 -11.45
CA PRO A 194 7.77 22.58 -12.31
C PRO A 194 7.01 23.51 -11.37
N SER A 195 7.47 24.75 -11.28
CA SER A 195 6.95 25.67 -10.27
C SER A 195 5.44 25.68 -10.44
N PRO A 196 4.65 25.46 -9.37
CA PRO A 196 3.20 25.45 -9.50
C PRO A 196 2.81 26.70 -10.28
N PRO A 197 1.97 26.59 -11.32
CA PRO A 197 1.65 27.71 -12.20
C PRO A 197 1.28 28.88 -11.30
N LYS A 198 2.10 29.95 -11.33
CA LYS A 198 1.91 31.11 -10.45
C LYS A 198 0.49 31.62 -10.70
N LYS A 199 -0.42 31.34 -9.75
CA LYS A 199 -1.79 31.87 -9.74
C LYS A 199 -1.66 33.39 -9.60
N GLY A 200 -1.60 34.10 -10.71
CA GLY A 200 -1.43 35.55 -10.66
C GLY A 200 -0.87 36.18 -11.92
N VAL A 201 -1.48 35.92 -13.08
CA VAL A 201 -1.62 36.98 -14.07
C VAL A 201 -3.11 36.98 -14.46
N PRO A 202 -3.87 38.05 -14.13
CA PRO A 202 -5.23 38.19 -14.64
C PRO A 202 -5.16 38.24 -16.17
N ALA A 203 -5.93 37.36 -16.80
CA ALA A 203 -6.10 37.30 -18.24
C ALA A 203 -6.75 38.61 -18.74
N SER A 204 -5.91 39.57 -19.12
CA SER A 204 -6.30 40.76 -19.86
C SER A 204 -5.42 40.92 -21.10
N ILE A 205 -5.46 39.94 -22.00
CA ILE A 205 -5.17 40.19 -23.41
C ILE A 205 -6.30 39.54 -24.19
N ALA A 206 -7.32 40.35 -24.47
CA ALA A 206 -8.22 40.12 -25.58
C ALA A 206 -7.38 40.16 -26.86
N THR A 207 -7.15 39.00 -27.48
CA THR A 207 -6.79 38.95 -28.89
C THR A 207 -7.83 38.07 -29.56
N GLU A 208 -8.87 38.77 -30.00
CA GLU A 208 -9.92 38.33 -30.88
C GLU A 208 -9.27 37.94 -32.22
N VAL A 209 -9.03 36.65 -32.42
CA VAL A 209 -8.81 36.09 -33.76
C VAL A 209 -9.99 35.18 -34.04
N ALA A 210 -11.02 35.81 -34.62
CA ALA A 210 -12.13 35.13 -35.24
C ALA A 210 -11.63 34.41 -36.50
N ILE A 211 -11.37 33.11 -36.40
CA ILE A 211 -11.38 32.21 -37.56
C ILE A 211 -12.56 31.28 -37.35
N GLY A 212 -13.71 31.74 -37.84
CA GLY A 212 -14.89 30.91 -37.99
C GLY A 212 -14.62 29.86 -39.06
N VAL A 213 -14.46 28.60 -38.64
CA VAL A 213 -14.69 27.46 -39.52
C VAL A 213 -16.02 26.84 -39.09
N PRO A 214 -17.10 26.97 -39.88
CA PRO A 214 -18.36 26.32 -39.58
C PRO A 214 -18.19 24.81 -39.71
N VAL A 215 -18.30 24.10 -38.59
CA VAL A 215 -18.42 22.63 -38.58
C VAL A 215 -19.83 22.29 -39.04
N GLU A 216 -19.99 21.99 -40.33
CA GLU A 216 -21.18 21.33 -40.84
C GLU A 216 -21.40 20.00 -40.09
N MET A 217 -22.49 19.92 -39.34
CA MET A 217 -23.01 18.65 -38.83
C MET A 217 -23.46 17.79 -40.01
N ARG A 218 -22.55 16.94 -40.51
CA ARG A 218 -22.93 15.87 -41.42
C ARG A 218 -23.75 14.84 -40.65
N SER A 219 -25.06 14.95 -40.83
CA SER A 219 -26.07 13.95 -40.45
C SER A 219 -25.63 12.57 -40.96
N ILE A 220 -25.24 11.70 -40.02
CA ILE A 220 -24.87 10.31 -40.31
C ILE A 220 -26.18 9.58 -40.62
N ARG A 221 -26.43 9.34 -41.91
CA ARG A 221 -27.57 8.50 -42.35
C ARG A 221 -27.37 7.07 -41.85
N ALA A 222 -28.39 6.55 -41.20
CA ALA A 222 -28.48 5.15 -40.78
C ALA A 222 -28.34 4.22 -42.01
N VAL A 223 -27.37 3.31 -41.96
CA VAL A 223 -27.23 2.22 -42.92
C VAL A 223 -28.18 1.10 -42.49
N PRO A 224 -29.14 0.68 -43.32
CA PRO A 224 -30.03 -0.43 -42.98
C PRO A 224 -29.24 -1.75 -42.94
N LEU A 225 -29.36 -2.49 -41.84
CA LEU A 225 -28.88 -3.87 -41.73
C LEU A 225 -29.57 -4.75 -42.79
N GLY A 226 -28.77 -5.22 -43.74
CA GLY A 226 -29.18 -6.25 -44.68
C GLY A 226 -29.46 -7.56 -43.95
N LYS A 227 -30.69 -8.08 -44.12
CA LYS A 227 -31.10 -9.42 -43.69
C LYS A 227 -30.28 -10.46 -44.46
N ALA A 228 -29.41 -11.19 -43.77
CA ALA A 228 -28.81 -12.41 -44.30
C ALA A 228 -29.85 -13.54 -44.22
N ALA A 229 -30.23 -14.07 -45.38
CA ALA A 229 -31.09 -15.24 -45.53
C ALA A 229 -30.31 -16.49 -45.12
N LEU A 230 -30.87 -17.25 -44.17
CA LEU A 230 -30.46 -18.63 -43.88
C LEU A 230 -30.96 -19.53 -45.01
N ALA A 231 -30.03 -20.04 -45.82
CA ALA A 231 -30.28 -21.14 -46.72
C ALA A 231 -30.13 -22.46 -45.95
N THR A 232 -31.25 -23.15 -45.75
CA THR A 232 -31.33 -24.55 -45.35
C THR A 232 -30.87 -25.43 -46.52
N GLY A 233 -29.77 -26.15 -46.32
CA GLY A 233 -29.30 -27.23 -47.20
C GLY A 233 -29.65 -28.58 -46.59
N VAL A 234 -30.18 -29.45 -47.45
CA VAL A 234 -30.74 -30.79 -47.26
C VAL A 234 -29.69 -31.82 -46.84
#